data_AF-A0A656Y268-F1
#
_entry.id   AF-A0A656Y268-F1
#
_cell.length_a   1.000
_cell.length_b   1.000
_cell.length_c   1.000
_cell.angle_alpha   90.00
_cell.angle_beta   90.00
_cell.angle_gamma   90.00
#
_symmetry.space_group_name_H-M   'P 1'
#
loop_
_entity.id
_entity.type
_entity.pdbx_description
1 polymer ?
#
loop_
_entity_poly.entity_id
_entity_poly.type
_entity_poly.pdbx_seq_one_letter_code
_entity_poly.pdbx_strand_id
1 'polypeptide(L)'
;MTTQHVEISTGTPAPAAEAHVCSCGHAAEKEIVLDARSLPRPIRHAAIRGAFSAIPVGQSMILVAPHKPLPLLAQLEQDAPGALEIEFLVDEPDDCRVRLTRV
;
A
#
# COMPACT_ATOMS: atom_id res chain seq x y z
N MET A 1 31.49 26.13 -14.98
CA MET A 1 30.25 25.49 -14.53
C MET A 1 30.63 24.11 -14.01
N THR A 2 30.68 23.95 -12.69
CA THR A 2 31.21 22.74 -12.05
C THR A 2 30.09 21.73 -11.92
N THR A 3 30.14 20.66 -12.71
CA THR A 3 29.22 19.53 -12.60
C THR A 3 29.53 18.78 -11.31
N GLN A 4 28.58 18.78 -10.36
CA GLN A 4 28.68 18.01 -9.14
C GLN A 4 27.91 16.70 -9.34
N HIS A 5 28.64 15.59 -9.24
CA HIS A 5 28.11 14.25 -9.41
C HIS A 5 27.46 13.81 -8.08
N VAL A 6 26.15 13.56 -8.09
CA VAL A 6 25.45 12.98 -6.94
C VAL A 6 25.51 11.47 -7.08
N GLU A 7 26.24 10.81 -6.18
CA GLU A 7 26.27 9.35 -6.09
C GLU A 7 25.05 8.88 -5.28
N ILE A 8 24.09 8.27 -5.98
CA ILE A 8 22.94 7.65 -5.35
C ILE A 8 23.37 6.26 -4.90
N SER A 9 23.64 6.10 -3.60
CA SER A 9 23.81 4.77 -3.00
C SER A 9 22.45 4.08 -2.98
N THR A 10 22.25 3.09 -3.86
CA THR A 10 21.15 2.15 -3.76
C THR A 10 21.38 1.27 -2.53
N GLY A 11 20.68 1.57 -1.43
CA GLY A 11 20.61 0.66 -0.29
C GLY A 11 20.02 -0.68 -0.75
N THR A 12 20.77 -1.75 -0.57
CA THR A 12 20.29 -3.12 -0.76
C THR A 12 19.04 -3.33 0.11
N PRO A 13 17.89 -3.76 -0.43
CA PRO A 13 16.78 -4.15 0.42
C PRO A 13 17.20 -5.38 1.24
N ALA A 14 17.24 -5.19 2.56
CA ALA A 14 17.46 -6.24 3.55
C ALA A 14 16.40 -7.35 3.39
N PRO A 15 16.72 -8.60 3.75
CA PRO A 15 15.84 -9.74 3.51
C PRO A 15 14.53 -9.58 4.30
N ALA A 16 13.44 -10.02 3.67
CA ALA A 16 12.12 -10.05 4.26
C ALA A 16 12.09 -10.95 5.50
N ALA A 17 12.01 -10.38 6.69
CA ALA A 17 11.32 -10.91 7.88
C ALA A 17 11.67 -10.12 9.17
N GLU A 18 11.63 -8.79 9.15
CA GLU A 18 11.52 -8.02 10.39
C GLU A 18 10.46 -6.95 10.14
N ALA A 19 9.33 -7.06 10.85
CA ALA A 19 8.26 -6.07 10.77
C ALA A 19 8.89 -4.70 11.08
N HIS A 20 8.85 -3.79 10.12
CA HIS A 20 9.39 -2.46 10.30
C HIS A 20 8.56 -1.73 11.38
N VAL A 21 8.99 -1.82 12.63
CA VAL A 21 8.34 -1.16 13.76
C VAL A 21 8.70 0.32 13.68
N CYS A 22 7.69 1.16 13.40
CA CYS A 22 7.88 2.60 13.50
C CYS A 22 8.25 2.97 14.93
N SER A 23 9.37 3.68 15.10
CA SER A 23 9.91 4.14 16.40
C SER A 23 8.99 5.11 17.17
N CYS A 24 7.82 5.47 16.63
CA CYS A 24 6.83 6.33 17.28
C CYS A 24 6.04 5.62 18.40
N GLY A 25 6.27 4.32 18.64
CA GLY A 25 5.73 3.60 19.80
C GLY A 25 4.22 3.34 19.76
N HIS A 26 3.57 3.49 18.61
CA HIS A 26 2.17 3.11 18.44
C HIS A 26 2.08 1.61 18.15
N ALA A 27 1.53 0.84 19.07
CA ALA A 27 1.10 -0.52 18.79
C ALA A 27 -0.02 -0.48 17.73
N ALA A 28 -0.04 -1.45 16.82
CA ALA A 28 -1.08 -1.59 15.80
C ALA A 28 -2.40 -2.07 16.44
N GLU A 29 -2.98 -1.28 17.34
CA GLU A 29 -4.28 -1.54 17.96
C GLU A 29 -5.45 -1.16 17.04
N LYS A 30 -5.16 -0.42 15.97
CA LYS A 30 -6.13 0.09 15.00
C LYS A 30 -5.87 -0.51 13.62
N GLU A 31 -6.94 -0.95 12.96
CA GLU A 31 -6.92 -1.42 11.57
C GLU A 31 -6.24 -0.38 10.66
N ILE A 32 -5.33 -0.82 9.79
CA ILE A 32 -4.59 0.07 8.89
C ILE A 32 -5.57 0.55 7.82
N VAL A 33 -5.82 1.85 7.74
CA VAL A 33 -6.74 2.44 6.75
C VAL A 33 -6.00 3.45 5.88
N LEU A 34 -6.11 3.30 4.56
CA LEU A 34 -5.67 4.27 3.57
C LEU A 34 -6.87 4.86 2.84
N ASP A 35 -7.19 6.12 3.13
CA ASP A 35 -8.21 6.87 2.38
C ASP A 35 -7.61 7.53 1.14
N ALA A 36 -7.76 6.88 -0.01
CA ALA A 36 -7.26 7.38 -1.28
C ALA A 36 -8.04 8.59 -1.83
N ARG A 37 -9.22 8.90 -1.29
CA ARG A 37 -10.02 10.08 -1.69
C ARG A 37 -9.30 11.37 -1.30
N SER A 38 -8.57 11.34 -0.17
CA SER A 38 -7.76 12.46 0.32
C SER A 38 -6.50 12.73 -0.49
N LEU A 39 -6.05 11.75 -1.30
CA LEU A 39 -4.79 11.84 -2.03
C LEU A 39 -4.96 12.49 -3.42
N PRO A 40 -4.08 13.43 -3.81
CA PRO A 40 -3.99 13.93 -5.17
C PRO A 40 -3.80 12.80 -6.18
N ARG A 41 -4.47 12.89 -7.33
CA ARG A 41 -4.39 11.89 -8.41
C ARG A 41 -2.95 11.49 -8.81
N PRO A 42 -1.97 12.41 -8.94
CA PRO A 42 -0.63 12.05 -9.40
C PRO A 42 0.10 11.06 -8.49
N ILE A 43 -0.17 11.10 -7.18
CA ILE A 43 0.53 10.26 -6.19
C ILE A 43 -0.29 9.07 -5.73
N ARG A 44 -1.62 9.09 -5.95
CA ARG A 44 -2.57 8.12 -5.37
C ARG A 44 -2.19 6.67 -5.65
N HIS A 45 -1.94 6.30 -6.92
CA HIS A 45 -1.62 4.92 -7.26
C HIS A 45 -0.28 4.47 -6.66
N ALA A 46 0.73 5.34 -6.67
CA ALA A 46 2.02 5.04 -6.07
C ALA A 46 1.90 4.86 -4.54
N ALA A 47 1.11 5.71 -3.88
CA ALA A 47 0.83 5.62 -2.46
C ALA A 47 0.10 4.32 -2.09
N ILE A 48 -0.93 3.91 -2.86
CA ILE A 48 -1.66 2.67 -2.59
C ILE A 48 -0.75 1.45 -2.76
N ARG A 49 0.03 1.38 -3.85
CA ARG A 49 0.98 0.27 -4.05
C ARG A 49 2.03 0.21 -2.95
N GLY A 50 2.65 1.34 -2.62
CA GLY A 50 3.66 1.39 -1.56
C GLY A 50 3.08 1.01 -0.20
N ALA A 51 1.86 1.44 0.12
CA ALA A 51 1.18 1.05 1.34
C ALA A 51 0.93 -0.46 1.38
N PHE A 52 0.42 -1.06 0.29
CA PHE A 52 0.20 -2.51 0.22
C PHE A 52 1.50 -3.30 0.34
N SER A 53 2.57 -2.89 -0.36
CA SER A 53 3.88 -3.56 -0.28
C SER A 53 4.50 -3.50 1.13
N ALA A 54 4.13 -2.50 1.94
CA ALA A 54 4.57 -2.36 3.32
C ALA A 54 3.77 -3.22 4.31
N ILE A 55 2.63 -3.78 3.92
CA ILE A 55 1.84 -4.70 4.76
C ILE A 55 2.63 -6.00 4.94
N PRO A 56 2.86 -6.47 6.18
CA PRO A 56 3.43 -7.81 6.42
C PRO A 56 2.53 -8.92 5.89
N VAL A 57 3.12 -10.05 5.50
CA VAL A 57 2.34 -11.26 5.16
C VAL A 57 1.48 -11.66 6.37
N GLY A 58 0.22 -12.02 6.10
CA GLY A 58 -0.81 -12.34 7.09
C GLY A 58 -1.54 -11.11 7.65
N GLN A 59 -1.14 -9.89 7.29
CA GLN A 59 -1.81 -8.66 7.73
C GLN A 59 -2.63 -8.02 6.61
N SER A 60 -3.49 -7.09 6.99
CA SER A 60 -4.42 -6.42 6.09
C SER A 60 -4.47 -4.91 6.27
N MET A 61 -4.94 -4.23 5.22
CA MET A 61 -5.32 -2.82 5.24
C MET A 61 -6.67 -2.62 4.58
N ILE A 62 -7.40 -1.58 4.99
CA ILE A 62 -8.58 -1.10 4.27
C ILE A 62 -8.17 0.03 3.34
N LEU A 63 -8.48 -0.13 2.06
CA LEU A 63 -8.44 0.92 1.05
C LEU A 63 -9.83 1.55 0.94
N VAL A 64 -9.92 2.87 1.14
CA VAL A 64 -11.14 3.65 0.84
C VAL A 64 -10.94 4.40 -0.47
N ALA A 65 -11.86 4.21 -1.41
CA ALA A 65 -11.80 4.75 -2.76
C ALA A 65 -13.16 5.37 -3.18
N PRO A 66 -13.16 6.37 -4.08
CA PRO A 66 -14.40 6.99 -4.55
C PRO A 66 -15.24 6.07 -5.46
N HIS A 67 -14.68 4.95 -5.93
CA HIS A 67 -15.35 3.92 -6.72
C HIS A 67 -14.52 2.62 -6.66
N LYS A 68 -15.08 1.53 -7.20
CA LYS A 68 -14.41 0.22 -7.32
C LYS A 68 -13.05 0.32 -8.02
N PRO A 69 -11.93 0.06 -7.34
CA PRO A 69 -10.60 0.21 -7.93
C PRO A 69 -10.16 -1.04 -8.71
N LEU A 70 -11.05 -1.66 -9.52
CA LEU A 70 -10.77 -2.93 -10.20
C LEU A 70 -9.46 -2.95 -11.01
N PRO A 71 -9.12 -1.91 -11.80
CA PRO A 71 -7.85 -1.91 -12.53
C PRO A 71 -6.63 -1.92 -11.61
N LEU A 72 -6.72 -1.26 -10.45
CA LEU A 72 -5.65 -1.23 -9.47
C LEU A 72 -5.51 -2.59 -8.76
N LEU A 73 -6.62 -3.23 -8.42
CA LEU A 73 -6.60 -4.57 -7.82
C LEU A 73 -5.97 -5.60 -8.77
N ALA A 74 -6.32 -5.53 -10.06
CA ALA A 74 -5.68 -6.36 -11.08
C ALA A 74 -4.18 -6.08 -11.20
N GLN A 75 -3.75 -4.82 -11.09
CA GLN A 75 -2.34 -4.47 -11.12
C GLN A 75 -1.59 -5.02 -9.89
N LEU A 76 -2.17 -4.93 -8.70
CA LEU A 76 -1.56 -5.47 -7.48
C LEU A 76 -1.38 -6.99 -7.58
N GLU A 77 -2.37 -7.70 -8.11
CA GLU A 77 -2.30 -9.14 -8.36
C GLU A 77 -1.23 -9.49 -9.40
N GLN A 78 -1.07 -8.67 -10.45
CA GLN A 78 -0.01 -8.88 -11.45
C GLN A 78 1.39 -8.64 -10.88
N ASP A 79 1.53 -7.64 -10.01
CA ASP A 79 2.80 -7.28 -9.39
C ASP A 79 3.23 -8.36 -8.36
N ALA A 80 2.28 -9.01 -7.69
CA ALA A 80 2.52 -10.08 -6.72
C ALA A 80 1.48 -11.23 -6.83
N PRO A 81 1.62 -12.12 -7.84
CA PRO A 81 0.64 -13.17 -8.11
C PRO A 81 0.44 -14.12 -6.94
N GLY A 82 -0.81 -14.29 -6.51
CA GLY A 82 -1.19 -15.16 -5.40
C GLY A 82 -0.83 -14.63 -4.01
N ALA A 83 -0.36 -13.38 -3.89
CA ALA A 83 0.02 -12.74 -2.62
C ALA A 83 -1.01 -11.70 -2.14
N LEU A 84 -2.17 -11.61 -2.81
CA LEU A 84 -3.24 -10.66 -2.49
C LEU A 84 -4.57 -11.40 -2.33
N GLU A 85 -5.22 -11.16 -1.19
CA GLU A 85 -6.62 -11.51 -0.96
C GLU A 85 -7.44 -10.22 -0.86
N ILE A 86 -8.65 -10.24 -1.46
CA ILE A 86 -9.50 -9.06 -1.64
C ILE A 86 -10.88 -9.33 -1.04
N GLU A 87 -11.33 -8.46 -0.14
CA GLU A 87 -12.68 -8.48 0.42
C GLU A 87 -13.34 -7.10 0.28
N PHE A 88 -14.50 -7.03 -0.38
CA PHE A 88 -15.27 -5.79 -0.49
C PHE A 88 -16.12 -5.63 0.78
N LEU A 89 -15.84 -4.58 1.56
CA LEU A 89 -16.57 -4.26 2.79
C LEU A 89 -17.76 -3.33 2.50
N VAL A 90 -17.56 -2.39 1.59
CA VAL A 90 -18.59 -1.45 1.12
C VAL A 90 -18.43 -1.28 -0.38
N ASP A 91 -19.56 -1.35 -1.09
CA ASP A 91 -19.58 -1.31 -2.54
C ASP A 91 -20.53 -0.25 -3.12
N GLU A 92 -20.45 0.95 -2.55
CA GLU A 92 -21.24 2.09 -2.99
C GLU A 92 -20.36 3.12 -3.74
N PRO A 93 -20.93 3.84 -4.73
CA PRO A 93 -20.31 5.04 -5.27
C PRO A 93 -19.95 6.03 -4.14
N ASP A 94 -18.80 6.70 -4.25
CA ASP A 94 -18.25 7.66 -3.28
C ASP A 94 -17.78 7.09 -1.91
N ASP A 95 -18.16 5.85 -1.53
CA ASP A 95 -17.62 5.14 -0.35
C ASP A 95 -17.33 3.66 -0.63
N CYS A 96 -16.47 3.36 -1.60
CA CYS A 96 -16.00 2.00 -1.82
C CYS A 96 -14.90 1.65 -0.80
N ARG A 97 -15.06 0.56 -0.06
CA ARG A 97 -14.09 0.07 0.92
C ARG A 97 -13.69 -1.37 0.61
N VAL A 98 -12.39 -1.59 0.47
CA VAL A 98 -11.83 -2.89 0.13
C VAL A 98 -10.76 -3.25 1.15
N ARG A 99 -10.92 -4.38 1.83
CA ARG A 99 -9.83 -4.98 2.63
C ARG A 99 -8.91 -5.72 1.68
N LEU A 100 -7.62 -5.38 1.77
CA LEU A 100 -6.53 -6.01 1.05
C LEU A 100 -5.67 -6.73 2.08
N THR A 101 -5.61 -8.05 1.98
CA THR A 101 -4.76 -8.88 2.84
C THR A 101 -3.58 -9.36 2.02
N ARG A 102 -2.37 -9.24 2.58
CA ARG A 102 -1.18 -9.83 1.96
C ARG A 102 -1.05 -11.27 2.45
N VAL A 103 -1.08 -12.23 1.53
CA VAL A 103 -0.99 -13.67 1.86
C VAL A 103 0.38 -14.26 1.55
#